data_AF-A0A431I6V2-F1
#
_entry.id   AF-A0A431I6V2-F1
#
_cell.length_a   1.000
_cell.length_b   1.000
_cell.length_c   1.000
_cell.angle_alpha   90.00
_cell.angle_beta   90.00
_cell.angle_gamma   90.00
#
_symmetry.space_group_name_H-M   'P 1'
#
loop_
_entity.id
_entity.type
_entity.pdbx_description
1 polymer ?
#
loop_
_entity_poly.entity_id
_entity_poly.type
_entity_poly.pdbx_seq_one_letter_code
_entity_poly.pdbx_strand_id
1 'polypeptide(L)'
;MVVPPGAEAGAGGSPGSDAAAPPAPAPAPAPAEDAVASAVRALLVQARSQYAGMRYTQPPDDNALQTWRQVLKLAPGNAEALAGIAGIRARFIGWGRQAQARGEFERALRHYEIARGIGEDEELSGLIAEARRRRDAGR
;
A
#
# COMPACT_ATOMS: atom_id res chain seq x y z
N MET A 1 -60.06 -55.96 0.72
CA MET A 1 -58.70 -56.30 0.25
C MET A 1 -58.22 -55.10 -0.53
N VAL A 2 -57.15 -54.36 -0.21
CA VAL A 2 -55.93 -54.61 0.58
C VAL A 2 -55.49 -53.27 1.22
N VAL A 3 -54.79 -53.31 2.35
CA VAL A 3 -54.22 -52.18 3.13
C VAL A 3 -52.95 -51.58 2.44
N PRO A 4 -52.53 -50.33 2.76
CA PRO A 4 -51.42 -49.55 2.13
C PRO A 4 -50.04 -49.91 2.77
N PRO A 5 -48.83 -49.37 2.41
CA PRO A 5 -48.36 -48.00 2.77
C PRO A 5 -47.14 -47.40 1.99
N GLY A 6 -46.80 -46.15 2.30
CA GLY A 6 -45.49 -45.49 2.04
C GLY A 6 -45.66 -44.17 1.29
N ALA A 7 -45.13 -43.02 1.72
CA ALA A 7 -44.28 -42.66 2.84
C ALA A 7 -44.32 -41.11 2.97
N GLU A 8 -44.36 -40.63 4.22
CA GLU A 8 -43.55 -39.50 4.73
C GLU A 8 -43.83 -38.07 4.20
N ALA A 9 -44.43 -37.22 5.03
CA ALA A 9 -43.75 -36.23 5.89
C ALA A 9 -43.17 -35.06 5.06
N GLY A 10 -43.67 -33.84 5.16
CA GLY A 10 -43.54 -32.95 6.31
C GLY A 10 -43.31 -31.53 5.75
N ALA A 11 -44.10 -30.56 6.22
CA ALA A 11 -43.61 -29.39 6.95
C ALA A 11 -43.16 -28.19 6.07
N GLY A 12 -43.97 -27.13 6.16
CA GLY A 12 -43.63 -25.70 6.26
C GLY A 12 -42.40 -25.13 5.54
N GLY A 13 -42.63 -24.12 4.71
CA GLY A 13 -41.59 -23.21 4.24
C GLY A 13 -42.16 -22.01 3.49
N SER A 14 -42.15 -20.86 4.18
CA SER A 14 -42.36 -19.46 3.79
C SER A 14 -42.34 -19.06 2.29
N PRO A 15 -43.18 -18.11 1.85
CA PRO A 15 -42.93 -17.34 0.63
C PRO A 15 -41.90 -16.25 0.95
N GLY A 16 -40.67 -16.41 0.49
CA GLY A 16 -39.60 -15.46 0.81
C GLY A 16 -38.33 -15.70 0.01
N SER A 17 -38.44 -15.75 -1.31
CA SER A 17 -37.38 -15.61 -2.31
C SER A 17 -38.14 -15.58 -3.62
N ASP A 18 -38.20 -14.47 -4.35
CA ASP A 18 -37.08 -14.07 -5.17
C ASP A 18 -37.31 -12.60 -5.58
N ALA A 19 -36.59 -11.69 -4.95
CA ALA A 19 -36.26 -10.42 -5.57
C ALA A 19 -34.81 -10.53 -6.08
N ALA A 20 -34.53 -11.55 -6.90
CA ALA A 20 -33.38 -11.49 -7.78
C ALA A 20 -33.85 -10.82 -9.06
N ALA A 21 -33.71 -9.49 -9.08
CA ALA A 21 -33.62 -8.76 -10.33
C ALA A 21 -32.71 -9.56 -11.29
N PRO A 22 -33.07 -9.68 -12.57
CA PRO A 22 -32.33 -10.51 -13.50
C PRO A 22 -30.85 -10.08 -13.49
N PRO A 23 -29.88 -11.01 -13.39
CA PRO A 23 -28.49 -10.67 -13.66
C PRO A 23 -28.44 -10.29 -15.15
N ALA A 24 -28.45 -8.98 -15.41
CA ALA A 24 -28.19 -8.47 -16.74
C ALA A 24 -26.83 -9.06 -17.20
N PRO A 25 -26.76 -9.67 -18.39
CA PRO A 25 -25.50 -10.18 -18.91
C PRO A 25 -24.67 -8.97 -19.34
N ALA A 26 -23.53 -8.73 -18.70
CA ALA A 26 -22.53 -7.80 -19.21
C ALA A 26 -21.23 -8.54 -19.52
N PRO A 27 -21.05 -9.03 -20.76
CA PRO A 27 -19.73 -9.39 -21.26
C PRO A 27 -19.03 -8.12 -21.75
N ALA A 28 -18.08 -7.57 -20.95
CA ALA A 28 -16.83 -6.92 -21.39
C ALA A 28 -16.13 -6.15 -20.24
N PRO A 29 -15.06 -6.71 -19.63
CA PRO A 29 -14.07 -5.90 -18.92
C PRO A 29 -12.70 -5.79 -19.64
N ALA A 30 -12.43 -6.60 -20.67
CA ALA A 30 -11.10 -6.71 -21.30
C ALA A 30 -10.39 -5.40 -21.75
N PRO A 31 -11.03 -4.38 -22.37
CA PRO A 31 -10.30 -3.19 -22.86
C PRO A 31 -9.92 -2.18 -21.75
N ALA A 32 -10.59 -2.21 -20.60
CA ALA A 32 -10.29 -1.29 -19.50
C ALA A 32 -9.08 -1.78 -18.68
N GLU A 33 -8.98 -3.09 -18.44
CA GLU A 33 -7.82 -3.69 -17.76
C GLU A 33 -6.50 -3.47 -18.51
N ASP A 34 -6.50 -3.61 -19.85
CA ASP A 34 -5.29 -3.41 -20.68
C ASP A 34 -4.80 -1.95 -20.66
N ALA A 35 -5.73 -0.99 -20.66
CA ALA A 35 -5.42 0.44 -20.56
C ALA A 35 -4.80 0.77 -19.18
N VAL A 36 -5.35 0.21 -18.11
CA VAL A 36 -4.81 0.38 -16.74
C VAL A 36 -3.42 -0.25 -16.63
N ALA A 37 -3.21 -1.46 -17.15
CA ALA A 37 -1.91 -2.13 -17.14
C ALA A 37 -0.83 -1.32 -17.87
N SER A 38 -1.20 -0.71 -19.01
CA SER A 38 -0.30 0.15 -19.78
C SER A 38 0.04 1.44 -19.03
N ALA A 39 -0.95 2.07 -18.39
CA ALA A 39 -0.74 3.25 -17.54
C ALA A 39 0.17 2.95 -16.33
N VAL A 40 -0.05 1.80 -15.67
CA VAL A 40 0.81 1.33 -14.56
C VAL A 40 2.26 1.18 -15.02
N ARG A 41 2.49 0.54 -16.18
CA ARG A 41 3.85 0.39 -16.74
C ARG A 41 4.52 1.74 -16.98
N ALA A 42 3.81 2.70 -17.59
CA ALA A 42 4.34 4.04 -17.83
C ALA A 42 4.72 4.75 -16.52
N LEU A 43 3.85 4.69 -15.51
CA LEU A 43 4.11 5.28 -14.20
C LEU A 43 5.29 4.62 -13.47
N LEU A 44 5.44 3.30 -13.56
CA LEU A 44 6.59 2.60 -12.98
C LEU A 44 7.92 3.05 -13.59
N VAL A 45 7.97 3.19 -14.92
CA VAL A 45 9.15 3.73 -15.63
C VAL A 45 9.47 5.16 -15.18
N GLN A 46 8.44 6.00 -15.04
CA GLN A 46 8.60 7.37 -14.54
C GLN A 46 9.13 7.39 -13.10
N ALA A 47 8.54 6.59 -12.21
CA ALA A 47 8.94 6.53 -10.81
C ALA A 47 10.39 6.05 -10.65
N ARG A 48 10.81 5.05 -11.44
CA ARG A 48 12.20 4.59 -11.48
C ARG A 48 13.16 5.69 -11.93
N SER A 49 12.76 6.48 -12.93
CA SER A 49 13.55 7.62 -13.43
C SER A 49 13.64 8.75 -12.40
N GLN A 50 12.55 9.05 -11.69
CA GLN A 50 12.55 10.01 -10.58
C GLN A 50 13.43 9.53 -9.42
N TYR A 51 13.36 8.24 -9.08
CA TYR A 51 14.20 7.63 -8.04
C TYR A 51 15.68 7.69 -8.40
N ALA A 52 16.04 7.34 -9.63
CA ALA A 52 17.40 7.46 -10.14
C ALA A 52 17.89 8.92 -10.16
N GLY A 53 16.99 9.86 -10.43
CA GLY A 53 17.24 11.30 -10.33
C GLY A 53 17.23 11.86 -8.91
N MET A 54 17.22 11.02 -7.87
CA MET A 54 17.17 11.41 -6.45
C MET A 54 15.94 12.23 -6.03
N ARG A 55 14.88 12.24 -6.85
CA ARG A 55 13.59 12.87 -6.54
C ARG A 55 12.74 11.91 -5.72
N TYR A 56 13.19 11.60 -4.50
CA TYR A 56 12.56 10.58 -3.66
C TYR A 56 11.21 11.04 -3.11
N THR A 57 11.22 12.14 -2.38
CA THR A 57 10.04 12.74 -1.72
C THR A 57 9.87 14.22 -2.06
N GLN A 58 10.82 14.78 -2.81
CA GLN A 58 10.85 16.18 -3.24
C GLN A 58 11.24 16.24 -4.72
N PRO A 59 10.68 17.20 -5.48
CA PRO A 59 9.62 18.15 -5.10
C PRO A 59 8.26 17.45 -4.84
N PRO A 60 7.33 18.06 -4.09
CA PRO A 60 6.07 17.41 -3.68
C PRO A 60 5.20 16.94 -4.85
N ASP A 61 5.27 17.63 -5.99
CA ASP A 61 4.49 17.33 -7.19
C ASP A 61 5.16 16.36 -8.18
N ASP A 62 6.49 16.17 -8.08
CA ASP A 62 7.25 15.38 -9.06
C ASP A 62 8.31 14.51 -8.35
N ASN A 63 7.84 13.50 -7.63
CA ASN A 63 8.71 12.57 -6.90
C ASN A 63 8.26 11.12 -7.01
N ALA A 64 9.24 10.22 -6.86
CA ALA A 64 9.07 8.79 -7.03
C ALA A 64 8.04 8.21 -6.05
N LEU A 65 7.97 8.74 -4.81
CA LEU A 65 6.97 8.32 -3.83
C LEU A 65 5.54 8.57 -4.32
N GLN A 66 5.26 9.76 -4.88
CA GLN A 66 3.93 10.10 -5.41
C GLN A 66 3.58 9.23 -6.61
N THR A 67 4.51 9.05 -7.55
CA THR A 67 4.28 8.23 -8.74
C THR A 67 4.03 6.76 -8.36
N TRP A 68 4.78 6.20 -7.41
CA TRP A 68 4.48 4.85 -6.91
C TRP A 68 3.16 4.76 -6.15
N ARG A 69 2.79 5.77 -5.34
CA ARG A 69 1.46 5.82 -4.73
C ARG A 69 0.35 5.85 -5.77
N GLN A 70 0.55 6.53 -6.90
CA GLN A 70 -0.39 6.53 -8.01
C GLN A 70 -0.48 5.16 -8.68
N VAL A 71 0.63 4.45 -8.85
CA VAL A 71 0.61 3.04 -9.30
C VAL A 71 -0.22 2.19 -8.36
N LEU A 72 -0.06 2.32 -7.04
CA LEU A 72 -0.84 1.55 -6.06
C LEU A 72 -2.33 1.90 -6.04
N LYS A 73 -2.73 3.11 -6.46
CA LYS A 73 -4.15 3.45 -6.64
C LYS A 73 -4.78 2.66 -7.80
N LEU A 74 -4.00 2.38 -8.85
CA LEU A 74 -4.45 1.62 -10.03
C LEU A 74 -4.28 0.11 -9.84
N ALA A 75 -3.18 -0.29 -9.21
CA ALA A 75 -2.78 -1.67 -8.96
C ALA A 75 -2.25 -1.80 -7.52
N PRO A 76 -3.12 -1.95 -6.52
CA PRO A 76 -2.73 -1.98 -5.10
C PRO A 76 -1.81 -3.16 -4.75
N GLY A 77 -1.85 -4.23 -5.53
CA GLY A 77 -0.95 -5.39 -5.40
C GLY A 77 0.37 -5.27 -6.17
N ASN A 78 0.70 -4.10 -6.72
CA ASN A 78 1.91 -3.96 -7.52
C ASN A 78 3.17 -4.02 -6.63
N ALA A 79 3.87 -5.15 -6.70
CA ALA A 79 5.07 -5.40 -5.91
C ALA A 79 6.20 -4.40 -6.19
N GLU A 80 6.34 -3.91 -7.42
CA GLU A 80 7.39 -2.96 -7.79
C GLU A 80 7.18 -1.59 -7.13
N ALA A 81 5.94 -1.09 -7.12
CA ALA A 81 5.61 0.16 -6.45
C ALA A 81 5.76 0.04 -4.92
N LEU A 82 5.31 -1.07 -4.32
CA LEU A 82 5.53 -1.33 -2.90
C LEU A 82 7.03 -1.37 -2.56
N ALA A 83 7.83 -2.08 -3.35
CA ALA A 83 9.28 -2.18 -3.17
C ALA A 83 9.97 -0.81 -3.35
N GLY A 84 9.53 0.01 -4.31
CA GLY A 84 10.07 1.36 -4.51
C GLY A 84 9.84 2.26 -3.30
N ILE A 85 8.60 2.29 -2.79
CA ILE A 85 8.23 3.06 -1.60
C ILE A 85 9.04 2.58 -0.38
N ALA A 86 9.13 1.26 -0.18
CA ALA A 86 9.93 0.67 0.88
C ALA A 86 11.43 1.00 0.74
N GLY A 87 11.94 1.04 -0.49
CA GLY A 87 13.32 1.40 -0.81
C GLY A 87 13.65 2.86 -0.45
N ILE A 88 12.78 3.81 -0.78
CA ILE A 88 12.93 5.21 -0.33
C ILE A 88 12.97 5.26 1.19
N ARG A 89 12.02 4.61 1.84
CA ARG A 89 11.91 4.60 3.30
C ARG A 89 13.20 4.06 3.94
N ALA A 90 13.66 2.90 3.50
CA ALA A 90 14.89 2.29 3.97
C ALA A 90 16.11 3.21 3.78
N ARG A 91 16.17 3.96 2.67
CA ARG A 91 17.23 4.92 2.42
C ARG A 91 17.24 6.06 3.44
N PHE A 92 16.08 6.62 3.77
CA PHE A 92 15.97 7.64 4.83
C PHE A 92 16.31 7.09 6.21
N ILE A 93 15.87 5.87 6.55
CA ILE A 93 16.27 5.21 7.80
C ILE A 93 17.79 5.03 7.85
N GLY A 94 18.40 4.58 6.75
CA GLY A 94 19.86 4.42 6.64
C GLY A 94 20.61 5.74 6.85
N TRP A 95 20.15 6.83 6.24
CA TRP A 95 20.73 8.16 6.47
C TRP A 95 20.54 8.65 7.90
N GLY A 96 19.38 8.37 8.50
CA GLY A 96 19.12 8.68 9.90
C GLY A 96 20.07 7.94 10.85
N ARG A 97 20.26 6.63 10.64
CA ARG A 97 21.19 5.80 11.42
C ARG A 97 22.63 6.27 11.29
N GLN A 98 23.05 6.63 10.08
CA GLN A 98 24.39 7.19 9.84
C GLN A 98 24.60 8.52 10.58
N ALA A 99 23.61 9.41 10.55
CA ALA A 99 23.66 10.66 11.29
C ALA A 99 23.71 10.42 12.80
N GLN A 100 22.91 9.48 13.32
CA GLN A 100 22.91 9.09 14.74
C GLN A 100 24.26 8.51 15.17
N ALA A 101 24.90 7.67 14.34
CA ALA A 101 26.24 7.13 14.60
C ALA A 101 27.31 8.23 14.66
N ARG A 102 27.12 9.33 13.93
CA ARG A 102 28.01 10.50 13.92
C ARG A 102 27.70 11.49 15.05
N GLY A 103 26.71 11.21 15.90
CA GLY A 103 26.25 12.14 16.93
C GLY A 103 25.39 13.30 16.40
N GLU A 104 25.06 13.30 15.11
CA GLU A 104 24.26 14.33 14.46
C GLU A 104 22.75 14.06 14.66
N PHE A 105 22.30 13.97 15.92
CA PHE A 105 20.94 13.54 16.26
C PHE A 105 19.84 14.39 15.63
N GLU A 106 20.05 15.70 15.47
CA GLU A 106 19.12 16.59 14.76
C GLU A 106 18.95 16.20 13.28
N ARG A 107 20.02 15.79 12.59
CA ARG A 107 19.96 15.28 11.21
C ARG A 107 19.31 13.91 11.18
N ALA A 108 19.63 13.06 12.15
CA ALA A 108 19.03 11.74 12.27
C ALA A 108 17.50 11.83 12.35
N LEU A 109 17.00 12.68 13.25
CA LEU A 109 15.57 12.92 13.42
C LEU A 109 14.91 13.41 12.14
N ARG A 110 15.49 14.38 11.42
CA ARG A 110 14.92 14.85 10.14
C ARG A 110 14.76 13.71 9.13
N HIS A 111 15.75 12.83 9.01
CA HIS A 111 15.66 11.69 8.11
C HIS A 111 14.61 10.67 8.56
N TYR A 112 14.55 10.36 9.85
CA TYR A 112 13.55 9.44 10.39
C TYR A 112 12.12 9.97 10.27
N GLU A 113 11.90 11.27 10.44
CA GLU A 113 10.57 11.89 10.25
C GLU A 113 10.08 11.76 8.79
N ILE A 114 10.98 11.89 7.81
CA ILE A 114 10.64 11.62 6.40
C ILE A 114 10.27 10.16 6.19
N ALA A 115 11.04 9.22 6.77
CA ALA A 115 10.72 7.80 6.69
C ALA A 115 9.36 7.48 7.35
N ARG A 116 9.05 8.16 8.47
CA ARG A 116 7.79 7.99 9.22
C ARG A 116 6.57 8.43 8.39
N GLY A 117 6.70 9.53 7.63
CA GLY A 117 5.66 9.98 6.70
C GLY A 117 5.39 9.02 5.52
N ILE A 118 6.30 8.07 5.27
CA ILE A 118 6.12 7.02 4.26
C ILE A 118 5.47 5.79 4.88
N GLY A 119 5.92 5.39 6.07
CA GLY A 119 5.36 4.31 6.86
C GLY A 119 5.94 4.31 8.26
N GLU A 120 5.08 4.14 9.26
CA GLU A 120 5.46 3.98 10.66
C GLU A 120 5.53 2.49 11.01
N ASP A 121 6.60 2.11 11.71
CA ASP A 121 6.72 0.82 12.36
C ASP A 121 7.49 0.98 13.68
N GLU A 122 7.37 -0.04 14.53
CA GLU A 122 7.90 -0.04 15.89
C GLU A 122 9.41 0.23 15.93
N GLU A 123 10.15 -0.33 14.96
CA GLU A 123 11.60 -0.11 14.85
C GLU A 123 11.93 1.37 14.62
N LEU A 124 11.25 2.02 13.67
CA LEU A 124 11.46 3.44 13.40
C LEU A 124 11.07 4.32 14.59
N SER A 125 9.97 3.99 15.28
CA SER A 125 9.56 4.68 16.50
C SER A 125 10.64 4.63 17.58
N GLY A 126 11.23 3.45 17.79
CA GLY A 126 12.36 3.25 18.70
C GLY A 126 13.58 4.10 18.33
N LEU A 127 13.97 4.12 17.05
CA LEU A 127 15.09 4.93 16.55
C LEU A 127 14.87 6.43 16.78
N ILE A 128 13.66 6.92 16.52
CA ILE A 128 13.30 8.32 16.76
C ILE A 128 13.38 8.65 18.26
N ALA A 129 12.82 7.79 19.12
CA ALA A 129 12.85 7.98 20.56
C ALA A 129 14.29 8.00 21.11
N GLU A 130 15.15 7.10 20.65
CA GLU A 130 16.57 7.07 21.02
C GLU A 130 17.29 8.35 20.57
N ALA A 131 17.15 8.74 19.30
CA ALA A 131 17.78 9.93 18.77
C ALA A 131 17.35 11.21 19.53
N ARG A 132 16.06 11.31 19.92
CA ARG A 132 15.56 12.42 20.76
C ARG A 132 16.25 12.43 22.13
N ARG A 133 16.30 11.29 22.84
CA ARG A 133 16.97 11.19 24.15
C ARG A 133 18.44 11.61 24.07
N ARG A 134 19.17 11.13 23.06
CA ARG A 134 20.61 11.43 22.92
C ARG A 134 20.87 12.89 22.57
N ARG A 135 20.02 13.51 21.76
CA ARG A 135 20.07 14.95 21.50
C ARG A 135 19.90 15.76 22.77
N ASP A 136 18.88 15.44 23.57
CA ASP A 136 18.53 16.20 24.76
C ASP A 136 19.57 16.03 25.87
N ALA A 137 20.22 14.85 25.94
CA ALA A 137 21.32 14.58 26.87
C ALA A 137 22.66 15.24 26.49
N GLY A 138 22.82 15.67 25.24
CA GLY A 138 24.03 16.34 24.74
C GLY A 138 23.89 17.87 24.65
N ARG A 139 22.81 18.43 25.19
CA ARG A 139 22.47 19.86 25.16
C ARG A 139 22.86 20.58 26.44
#